data_AF-A0A4Q2Y004-F1
#
_entry.id   AF-A0A4Q2Y004-F1
#
_cell.length_a   1.000
_cell.length_b   1.000
_cell.length_c   1.000
_cell.angle_alpha   90.00
_cell.angle_beta   90.00
_cell.angle_gamma   90.00
#
_symmetry.space_group_name_H-M   'P 1'
#
loop_
_entity.id
_entity.type
_entity.pdbx_description
1 polymer ?
#
loop_
_entity_poly.entity_id
_entity_poly.type
_entity_poly.pdbx_seq_one_letter_code
_entity_poly.pdbx_strand_id
1 'polypeptide(L)'
;MKFAPLSTCCALIFPLMANLCPAAEKDFPEQSESTIGPDYQDAPETKEQNRVPKGEIREFTMDSKDSKIYKGIAKDQKGEVPYKRQVAVYLPAKFRASQVMPFIVVQDGIGYRDVMSRTLDNLIDEKRVPAQVAIFINSGGGDSKGSQRGLEYDTVDDTYSKFIEKEVLPEVTRRYKVKFTTDPEGRATMGASSGAAAAFTMAWFHPELYRRVLSYSGTYVNQQWPENNRTPHGAWEYHENLIKRAVRGAVVFRPLLVHVGAGVAEHPAVELGME
;
A
#
# COMPACT_ATOMS: atom_id res chain seq x y z
N MET A 1 24.84 68.31 21.24
CA MET A 1 24.00 67.11 21.38
C MET A 1 24.82 65.93 20.88
N LYS A 2 25.14 65.01 21.79
CA LYS A 2 25.75 63.66 21.66
C LYS A 2 27.06 63.49 20.87
N PHE A 3 28.13 63.34 21.66
CA PHE A 3 29.40 62.68 21.33
C PHE A 3 29.24 61.15 21.36
N ALA A 4 29.82 60.47 20.38
CA ALA A 4 30.43 59.14 20.55
C ALA A 4 31.84 59.33 21.17
N PRO A 5 32.62 58.33 21.68
CA PRO A 5 32.64 56.93 21.21
C PRO A 5 33.13 55.84 22.22
N LEU A 6 33.19 54.60 21.69
CA LEU A 6 34.16 53.49 21.87
C LEU A 6 34.67 52.99 23.26
N SER A 7 34.43 51.68 23.45
CA SER A 7 35.43 50.61 23.64
C SER A 7 35.70 50.00 25.04
N THR A 8 35.74 48.65 25.01
CA THR A 8 36.63 47.69 25.71
C THR A 8 36.26 47.07 27.09
N CYS A 9 36.15 45.72 27.04
CA CYS A 9 36.71 44.67 27.91
C CYS A 9 36.25 44.41 29.37
N CYS A 10 35.81 43.15 29.57
CA CYS A 10 36.14 42.16 30.62
C CYS A 10 36.21 42.54 32.12
N ALA A 11 35.42 41.82 32.94
CA ALA A 11 35.82 41.07 34.16
C ALA A 11 34.54 40.65 34.93
N LEU A 12 34.17 39.36 34.97
CA LEU A 12 34.53 38.32 35.95
C LEU A 12 33.63 38.22 37.22
N ILE A 13 33.01 37.03 37.35
CA ILE A 13 32.84 36.20 38.57
C ILE A 13 31.57 36.36 39.47
N PHE A 14 30.83 35.24 39.56
CA PHE A 14 29.74 34.80 40.49
C PHE A 14 30.12 34.89 42.00
N PRO A 15 29.21 34.85 43.00
CA PRO A 15 28.17 33.82 43.23
C PRO A 15 26.85 34.43 43.83
N LEU A 16 25.80 33.77 44.32
CA LEU A 16 25.54 32.49 44.99
C LEU A 16 24.00 32.41 45.11
N MET A 17 23.40 31.24 44.88
CA MET A 17 22.15 30.72 45.49
C MET A 17 21.62 29.59 44.59
N ALA A 18 22.29 28.44 44.67
CA ALA A 18 21.72 27.17 44.31
C ALA A 18 21.08 26.59 45.57
N ASN A 19 19.78 26.24 45.47
CA ASN A 19 19.09 25.14 46.14
C ASN A 19 17.67 25.56 46.51
N LEU A 20 16.68 24.97 45.82
CA LEU A 20 15.49 24.32 46.40
C LEU A 20 14.47 24.02 45.28
N CYS A 21 14.69 22.94 44.53
CA CYS A 21 13.68 21.96 44.09
C CYS A 21 14.31 20.94 43.12
N PRO A 22 14.53 19.68 43.51
CA PRO A 22 14.85 18.62 42.55
C PRO A 22 13.55 18.11 41.94
N ALA A 23 13.04 18.80 40.91
CA ALA A 23 12.10 18.18 39.99
C ALA A 23 12.96 17.41 38.99
N ALA A 24 13.09 16.11 39.23
CA ALA A 24 13.88 15.18 38.43
C ALA A 24 13.65 15.38 36.93
N GLU A 25 14.69 15.79 36.20
CA GLU A 25 14.86 15.40 34.81
C GLU A 25 14.86 13.87 34.81
N LYS A 26 13.73 13.28 34.42
CA LYS A 26 13.73 11.86 34.07
C LYS A 26 14.50 11.78 32.75
N ASP A 27 15.77 11.45 32.85
CA ASP A 27 16.52 10.86 31.75
C ASP A 27 15.70 9.65 31.26
N PHE A 28 15.04 9.81 30.12
CA PHE A 28 14.54 8.65 29.40
C PHE A 28 15.78 7.91 28.91
N PRO A 29 15.97 6.61 29.24
CA PRO A 29 17.10 5.87 28.71
C PRO A 29 17.06 5.95 27.19
N GLU A 30 18.20 6.24 26.57
CA GLU A 30 18.40 6.11 25.12
C GLU A 30 17.77 4.80 24.67
N GLN A 31 16.76 4.88 23.81
CA GLN A 31 16.22 3.69 23.17
C GLN A 31 17.35 3.10 22.32
N SER A 32 17.99 2.05 22.83
CA SER A 32 18.98 1.31 22.05
C SER A 32 18.24 0.60 20.93
N GLU A 33 18.44 1.05 19.70
CA GLU A 33 18.04 0.31 18.50
C GLU A 33 18.71 -1.08 18.55
N SER A 34 17.92 -2.12 18.76
CA SER A 34 18.40 -3.50 18.82
C SER A 34 17.92 -4.26 17.59
N THR A 35 18.84 -4.80 16.81
CA THR A 35 18.50 -5.66 15.68
C THR A 35 18.09 -7.04 16.17
N ILE A 36 16.87 -7.46 15.85
CA ILE A 36 16.36 -8.81 16.12
C ILE A 36 16.31 -9.60 14.81
N GLY A 37 17.07 -10.68 14.72
CA GLY A 37 17.06 -11.61 13.59
C GLY A 37 18.41 -11.74 12.88
N PRO A 38 18.54 -12.70 11.95
CA PRO A 38 19.73 -12.82 11.12
C PRO A 38 19.82 -11.66 10.13
N ASP A 39 21.00 -11.47 9.53
CA ASP A 39 21.15 -10.62 8.36
C ASP A 39 20.35 -11.21 7.19
N TYR A 40 19.18 -10.63 6.91
CA TYR A 40 18.34 -11.06 5.80
C TYR A 40 18.99 -10.68 4.47
N GLN A 41 19.17 -11.67 3.59
CA GLN A 41 19.66 -11.46 2.24
C GLN A 41 18.49 -11.24 1.29
N ASP A 42 18.63 -10.30 0.36
CA ASP A 42 17.66 -10.12 -0.71
C ASP A 42 17.48 -11.40 -1.51
N ALA A 43 16.22 -11.74 -1.78
CA ALA A 43 15.86 -12.90 -2.60
C ALA A 43 16.51 -12.77 -4.00
N PRO A 44 17.12 -13.83 -4.56
CA PRO A 44 17.84 -13.74 -5.83
C PRO A 44 17.00 -13.22 -7.00
N GLU A 45 15.70 -13.53 -7.02
CA GLU A 45 14.75 -13.06 -8.03
C GLU A 45 14.53 -11.54 -7.99
N THR A 46 14.85 -10.86 -6.89
CA THR A 46 14.78 -9.40 -6.83
C THR A 46 16.04 -8.74 -7.38
N LYS A 47 17.07 -9.48 -7.84
CA LYS A 47 18.31 -8.90 -8.36
C LYS A 47 18.28 -8.78 -9.89
N GLU A 48 19.01 -7.81 -10.43
CA GLU A 48 19.08 -7.63 -11.88
C GLU A 48 19.90 -8.75 -12.53
N GLN A 49 19.36 -9.32 -13.62
CA GLN A 49 20.02 -10.37 -14.37
C GLN A 49 20.21 -9.94 -15.83
N ASN A 50 21.45 -9.86 -16.29
CA ASN A 50 21.80 -9.33 -17.63
C ASN A 50 21.25 -10.16 -18.80
N ARG A 51 20.91 -11.44 -18.58
CA ARG A 51 20.46 -12.37 -19.62
C ARG A 51 18.94 -12.55 -19.68
N VAL A 52 18.22 -11.94 -18.74
CA VAL A 52 16.77 -12.09 -18.63
C VAL A 52 16.09 -11.06 -19.55
N PRO A 53 15.11 -11.47 -20.39
CA PRO A 53 14.32 -10.54 -21.18
C PRO A 53 13.57 -9.53 -20.29
N LYS A 54 13.84 -8.24 -20.51
CA LYS A 54 13.23 -7.16 -19.72
C LYS A 54 11.87 -6.74 -20.29
N GLY A 55 10.90 -6.59 -19.41
CA GLY A 55 9.64 -5.93 -19.72
C GLY A 55 9.79 -4.42 -19.92
N GLU A 56 8.69 -3.79 -20.30
CA GLU A 56 8.60 -2.34 -20.48
C GLU A 56 7.71 -1.74 -19.39
N ILE A 57 8.13 -0.63 -18.80
CA ILE A 57 7.33 0.14 -17.84
C ILE A 57 6.81 1.39 -18.55
N ARG A 58 5.50 1.63 -18.48
CA ARG A 58 4.86 2.83 -19.02
C ARG A 58 4.05 3.54 -17.94
N GLU A 59 4.23 4.85 -17.85
CA GLU A 59 3.62 5.65 -16.80
C GLU A 59 2.58 6.62 -17.35
N PHE A 60 1.59 6.91 -16.51
CA PHE A 60 0.65 7.98 -16.72
C PHE A 60 0.08 8.48 -15.41
N THR A 61 -0.54 9.66 -15.47
CA THR A 61 -1.21 10.29 -14.34
C THR A 61 -2.71 10.28 -14.57
N MET A 62 -3.49 9.94 -13.55
CA MET A 62 -4.95 10.11 -13.54
C MET A 62 -5.29 11.35 -12.71
N ASP A 63 -6.16 12.21 -13.24
CA ASP A 63 -6.71 13.36 -12.53
C ASP A 63 -8.02 12.96 -11.85
N SER A 64 -8.15 13.27 -10.56
CA SER A 64 -9.39 13.04 -9.78
C SER A 64 -10.64 13.65 -10.42
N LYS A 65 -10.49 14.71 -11.22
CA LYS A 65 -11.59 15.35 -11.94
C LYS A 65 -12.25 14.43 -12.97
N ASP A 66 -11.48 13.49 -13.53
CA ASP A 66 -11.98 12.52 -14.50
C ASP A 66 -12.63 11.30 -13.82
N SER A 67 -12.38 11.10 -12.51
CA SER A 67 -12.96 10.02 -11.74
C SER A 67 -14.43 10.29 -11.43
N LYS A 68 -15.28 9.29 -11.60
CA LYS A 68 -16.68 9.33 -11.16
C LYS A 68 -16.84 8.76 -9.75
N ILE A 69 -15.90 7.93 -9.31
CA ILE A 69 -15.95 7.22 -8.03
C ILE A 69 -15.23 8.00 -6.94
N TYR A 70 -13.97 8.40 -7.16
CA TYR A 70 -13.16 9.07 -6.15
C TYR A 70 -12.89 10.53 -6.52
N LYS A 71 -13.81 11.41 -6.10
CA LYS A 71 -13.74 12.86 -6.33
C LYS A 71 -12.64 13.59 -5.55
N GLY A 72 -12.19 12.99 -4.45
CA GLY A 72 -11.08 13.50 -3.65
C GLY A 72 -11.53 14.10 -2.33
N ILE A 73 -10.87 13.69 -1.26
CA ILE A 73 -10.97 14.30 0.07
C ILE A 73 -9.57 14.60 0.61
N ALA A 74 -9.48 15.47 1.60
CA ALA A 74 -8.27 15.63 2.38
C ALA A 74 -8.62 15.83 3.85
N LYS A 75 -7.68 15.44 4.72
CA LYS A 75 -7.85 15.58 6.16
C LYS A 75 -8.12 17.04 6.52
N ASP A 76 -9.10 17.25 7.40
CA ASP A 76 -9.53 18.55 7.90
C ASP A 76 -10.03 19.54 6.82
N GLN A 77 -10.31 19.08 5.60
CA GLN A 77 -10.87 19.88 4.51
C GLN A 77 -12.28 19.41 4.17
N LYS A 78 -13.19 20.37 3.97
CA LYS A 78 -14.57 20.10 3.55
C LYS A 78 -14.68 20.16 2.03
N GLY A 79 -15.51 19.28 1.47
CA GLY A 79 -15.79 19.24 0.03
C GLY A 79 -14.78 18.41 -0.76
N GLU A 80 -14.91 18.47 -2.09
CA GLU A 80 -14.03 17.75 -3.00
C GLU A 80 -12.65 18.43 -3.05
N VAL A 81 -11.59 17.66 -2.82
CA VAL A 81 -10.20 18.14 -2.89
C VAL A 81 -9.51 17.45 -4.07
N PRO A 82 -9.26 18.15 -5.19
CA PRO A 82 -8.64 17.55 -6.36
C PRO A 82 -7.23 17.04 -6.07
N TYR A 83 -6.93 15.86 -6.61
CA TYR A 83 -5.63 15.23 -6.55
C TYR A 83 -5.25 14.63 -7.90
N LYS A 84 -3.99 14.23 -8.02
CA LYS A 84 -3.45 13.47 -9.14
C LYS A 84 -2.77 12.22 -8.60
N ARG A 85 -3.08 11.06 -9.15
CA ARG A 85 -2.42 9.79 -8.81
C ARG A 85 -1.54 9.31 -9.95
N GLN A 86 -0.38 8.75 -9.60
CA GLN A 86 0.52 8.13 -10.55
C GLN A 86 0.15 6.66 -10.75
N VAL A 87 0.23 6.21 -11.99
CA VAL A 87 0.06 4.81 -12.38
C VAL A 87 1.24 4.41 -13.27
N ALA A 88 1.88 3.29 -12.96
CA ALA A 88 2.84 2.65 -13.83
C ALA A 88 2.32 1.27 -14.25
N VAL A 89 2.57 0.88 -15.50
CA VAL A 89 2.13 -0.39 -16.07
C VAL A 89 3.36 -1.12 -16.59
N TYR A 90 3.64 -2.28 -16.02
CA TYR A 90 4.63 -3.21 -16.54
C TYR A 90 4.00 -4.12 -17.58
N LEU A 91 4.61 -4.17 -18.76
CA LEU A 91 4.30 -5.08 -19.84
C LEU A 91 5.44 -6.11 -19.95
N PRO A 92 5.16 -7.41 -19.89
CA PRO A 92 6.21 -8.42 -19.92
C PRO A 92 6.92 -8.41 -21.27
N ALA A 93 8.17 -8.89 -21.29
CA ALA A 93 8.92 -9.04 -22.53
C ALA A 93 8.09 -9.82 -23.56
N LYS A 94 8.09 -9.36 -24.82
CA LYS A 94 7.31 -9.93 -25.94
C LYS A 94 5.79 -9.78 -25.80
N PHE A 95 5.31 -8.84 -25.00
CA PHE A 95 3.89 -8.45 -24.97
C PHE A 95 3.35 -8.14 -26.38
N ARG A 96 2.16 -8.68 -26.70
CA ARG A 96 1.42 -8.38 -27.92
C ARG A 96 -0.03 -8.03 -27.59
N ALA A 97 -0.53 -6.94 -28.17
CA ALA A 97 -1.89 -6.45 -27.94
C ALA A 97 -3.03 -7.43 -28.32
N SER A 98 -2.71 -8.50 -29.07
CA SER A 98 -3.67 -9.57 -29.38
C SER A 98 -3.91 -10.54 -28.22
N GLN A 99 -2.98 -10.62 -27.26
CA GLN A 99 -3.01 -11.59 -26.17
C GLN A 99 -3.93 -11.12 -25.03
N VAL A 100 -4.68 -12.08 -24.46
CA VAL A 100 -5.38 -11.90 -23.19
C VAL A 100 -4.38 -12.14 -22.07
N MET A 101 -4.18 -11.14 -21.21
CA MET A 101 -3.13 -11.12 -20.20
C MET A 101 -3.69 -11.34 -18.79
N PRO A 102 -3.11 -12.26 -18.00
CA PRO A 102 -3.25 -12.21 -16.55
C PRO A 102 -2.59 -10.95 -16.00
N PHE A 103 -3.02 -10.50 -14.83
CA PHE A 103 -2.50 -9.27 -14.24
C PHE A 103 -2.53 -9.23 -12.71
N ILE A 104 -1.71 -8.36 -12.15
CA ILE A 104 -1.70 -8.00 -10.74
C ILE A 104 -1.87 -6.48 -10.55
N VAL A 105 -2.75 -6.07 -9.64
CA VAL A 105 -2.89 -4.66 -9.21
C VAL A 105 -2.14 -4.48 -7.90
N VAL A 106 -1.23 -3.51 -7.85
CA VAL A 106 -0.33 -3.26 -6.72
C VAL A 106 -0.64 -1.89 -6.13
N GLN A 107 -1.13 -1.89 -4.89
CA GLN A 107 -1.46 -0.67 -4.15
C GLN A 107 -0.20 0.03 -3.67
N ASP A 108 -0.22 1.37 -3.70
CA ASP A 108 0.97 2.22 -3.53
C ASP A 108 2.12 1.78 -4.45
N GLY A 109 1.74 1.36 -5.65
CA GLY A 109 2.57 0.53 -6.50
C GLY A 109 3.83 1.21 -7.00
N ILE A 110 3.90 2.55 -7.07
CA ILE A 110 5.09 3.24 -7.56
C ILE A 110 6.31 2.93 -6.69
N GLY A 111 6.12 2.74 -5.37
CA GLY A 111 7.19 2.33 -4.47
C GLY A 111 7.71 0.90 -4.73
N TYR A 112 6.89 0.03 -5.33
CA TYR A 112 7.22 -1.36 -5.62
C TYR A 112 7.61 -1.60 -7.09
N ARG A 113 7.40 -0.61 -7.97
CA ARG A 113 7.49 -0.74 -9.43
C ARG A 113 8.78 -1.41 -9.89
N ASP A 114 9.93 -0.91 -9.45
CA ASP A 114 11.22 -1.36 -9.98
C ASP A 114 11.62 -2.75 -9.47
N VAL A 115 11.40 -3.01 -8.18
CA VAL A 115 11.69 -4.33 -7.58
C VAL A 115 10.74 -5.39 -8.13
N MET A 116 9.44 -5.09 -8.25
CA MET A 116 8.46 -6.05 -8.77
C MET A 116 8.62 -6.28 -10.27
N SER A 117 8.91 -5.26 -11.07
CA SER A 117 9.12 -5.45 -12.52
C SER A 117 10.30 -6.39 -12.78
N ARG A 118 11.41 -6.19 -12.05
CA ARG A 118 12.59 -7.05 -12.12
C ARG A 118 12.32 -8.47 -11.63
N THR A 119 11.56 -8.59 -10.54
CA THR A 119 11.12 -9.88 -10.01
C THR A 119 10.27 -10.62 -11.04
N LEU A 120 9.33 -9.92 -11.69
CA LEU A 120 8.49 -10.50 -12.74
C LEU A 120 9.32 -10.93 -13.95
N ASP A 121 10.27 -10.11 -14.42
CA ASP A 121 11.17 -10.49 -15.51
C ASP A 121 11.86 -11.83 -15.21
N ASN A 122 12.48 -11.95 -14.04
CA ASN A 122 13.19 -13.17 -13.62
C ASN A 122 12.24 -14.37 -13.49
N LEU A 123 11.10 -14.20 -12.79
CA LEU A 123 10.15 -15.29 -12.56
C LEU A 123 9.46 -15.76 -13.85
N ILE A 124 9.24 -14.86 -14.82
CA ILE A 124 8.67 -15.19 -16.13
C ILE A 124 9.68 -15.97 -16.98
N ASP A 125 10.95 -15.57 -17.00
CA ASP A 125 12.01 -16.29 -17.72
C ASP A 125 12.25 -17.69 -17.14
N GLU A 126 12.22 -17.80 -15.81
CA GLU A 126 12.26 -19.08 -15.06
C GLU A 126 10.97 -19.91 -15.21
N LYS A 127 9.91 -19.37 -15.84
CA LYS A 127 8.58 -19.99 -15.99
C LYS A 127 7.90 -20.35 -14.66
N ARG A 128 8.26 -19.67 -13.57
CA ARG A 128 7.63 -19.83 -12.25
C ARG A 128 6.28 -19.11 -12.17
N VAL A 129 6.10 -18.06 -12.97
CA VAL A 129 4.82 -17.37 -13.16
C VAL A 129 4.52 -17.20 -14.65
N PRO A 130 3.25 -17.14 -15.08
CA PRO A 130 2.93 -16.82 -16.47
C PRO A 130 3.35 -15.39 -16.81
N ALA A 131 3.60 -15.11 -18.09
CA ALA A 131 3.76 -13.75 -18.55
C ALA A 131 2.50 -12.94 -18.20
N GLN A 132 2.67 -11.90 -17.38
CA GLN A 132 1.55 -11.13 -16.82
C GLN A 132 1.86 -9.64 -16.80
N VAL A 133 0.80 -8.83 -16.77
CA VAL A 133 0.88 -7.37 -16.61
C VAL A 133 0.89 -7.03 -15.11
N ALA A 134 1.62 -5.99 -14.71
CA ALA A 134 1.47 -5.40 -13.37
C ALA A 134 1.02 -3.94 -13.49
N ILE A 135 0.03 -3.58 -12.68
CA ILE A 135 -0.53 -2.22 -12.60
C ILE A 135 -0.17 -1.68 -11.23
N PHE A 136 0.81 -0.80 -11.21
CA PHE A 136 1.29 -0.11 -10.03
C PHE A 136 0.51 1.18 -9.88
N ILE A 137 -0.39 1.25 -8.89
CA ILE A 137 -1.26 2.41 -8.69
C ILE A 137 -1.01 3.02 -7.32
N ASN A 138 -0.79 4.33 -7.29
CA ASN A 138 -0.81 5.08 -6.04
C ASN A 138 -2.25 5.48 -5.68
N SER A 139 -2.49 5.62 -4.38
CA SER A 139 -3.69 6.28 -3.88
C SER A 139 -3.75 7.75 -4.30
N GLY A 140 -4.89 8.40 -4.05
CA GLY A 140 -5.01 9.85 -4.22
C GLY A 140 -4.27 10.70 -3.17
N GLY A 141 -3.55 10.07 -2.24
CA GLY A 141 -2.62 10.75 -1.33
C GLY A 141 -3.12 10.93 0.10
N GLY A 142 -2.24 11.49 0.94
CA GLY A 142 -2.40 11.51 2.39
C GLY A 142 -2.25 10.12 3.02
N ASP A 143 -2.47 10.04 4.32
CA ASP A 143 -2.48 8.75 5.04
C ASP A 143 -3.46 8.78 6.21
N SER A 144 -3.90 7.58 6.62
CA SER A 144 -4.82 7.34 7.74
C SER A 144 -6.24 7.93 7.56
N LYS A 145 -7.08 7.83 8.59
CA LYS A 145 -8.47 8.36 8.62
C LYS A 145 -8.57 9.81 8.11
N GLY A 146 -9.56 10.08 7.26
CA GLY A 146 -9.80 11.40 6.70
C GLY A 146 -8.98 11.72 5.44
N SER A 147 -7.99 10.91 5.10
CA SER A 147 -7.22 11.06 3.87
C SER A 147 -7.86 10.35 2.68
N GLN A 148 -7.42 10.73 1.48
CA GLN A 148 -7.85 10.06 0.25
C GLN A 148 -7.32 8.61 0.17
N ARG A 149 -6.09 8.34 0.64
CA ARG A 149 -5.56 6.97 0.80
C ARG A 149 -6.42 6.14 1.75
N GLY A 150 -6.80 6.69 2.91
CA GLY A 150 -7.66 5.98 3.87
C GLY A 150 -9.05 5.70 3.32
N LEU A 151 -9.66 6.68 2.62
CA LEU A 151 -10.93 6.48 1.93
C LEU A 151 -10.86 5.38 0.87
N GLU A 152 -9.78 5.35 0.09
CA GLU A 152 -9.60 4.36 -0.97
C GLU A 152 -9.34 2.95 -0.41
N TYR A 153 -8.48 2.84 0.60
CA TYR A 153 -7.91 1.55 1.00
C TYR A 153 -8.54 0.94 2.25
N ASP A 154 -9.00 1.76 3.19
CA ASP A 154 -9.53 1.28 4.48
C ASP A 154 -11.07 1.20 4.49
N THR A 155 -11.74 1.66 3.43
CA THR A 155 -13.20 1.48 3.26
C THR A 155 -13.54 0.02 2.99
N VAL A 156 -14.29 -0.61 3.89
CA VAL A 156 -14.69 -2.02 3.79
C VAL A 156 -15.98 -2.17 2.98
N ASP A 157 -15.89 -1.91 1.68
CA ASP A 157 -16.93 -2.19 0.70
C ASP A 157 -16.34 -2.43 -0.71
N ASP A 158 -17.19 -2.50 -1.72
CA ASP A 158 -16.80 -2.81 -3.10
C ASP A 158 -16.37 -1.58 -3.94
N THR A 159 -16.31 -0.39 -3.33
CA THR A 159 -16.04 0.87 -4.05
C THR A 159 -14.67 0.88 -4.69
N TYR A 160 -13.63 0.41 -3.99
CA TYR A 160 -12.27 0.39 -4.53
C TYR A 160 -12.14 -0.58 -5.72
N SER A 161 -12.76 -1.76 -5.63
CA SER A 161 -12.84 -2.71 -6.75
C SER A 161 -13.52 -2.10 -7.97
N LYS A 162 -14.65 -1.42 -7.76
CA LYS A 162 -15.36 -0.70 -8.85
C LYS A 162 -14.47 0.37 -9.48
N PHE A 163 -13.67 1.07 -8.69
CA PHE A 163 -12.73 2.05 -9.21
C PHE A 163 -11.66 1.41 -10.10
N ILE A 164 -11.06 0.31 -9.65
CA ILE A 164 -10.12 -0.45 -10.47
C ILE A 164 -10.77 -0.93 -11.77
N GLU A 165 -11.93 -1.59 -11.69
CA GLU A 165 -12.61 -2.18 -12.85
C GLU A 165 -13.14 -1.16 -13.85
N LYS A 166 -13.69 -0.03 -13.37
CA LYS A 166 -14.44 0.90 -14.21
C LYS A 166 -13.61 2.09 -14.68
N GLU A 167 -12.51 2.40 -14.01
CA GLU A 167 -11.70 3.58 -14.32
C GLU A 167 -10.25 3.22 -14.63
N VAL A 168 -9.61 2.38 -13.82
CA VAL A 168 -8.17 2.08 -13.99
C VAL A 168 -7.92 1.11 -15.14
N LEU A 169 -8.52 -0.10 -15.12
CA LEU A 169 -8.30 -1.10 -16.16
C LEU A 169 -8.70 -0.59 -17.55
N PRO A 170 -9.86 0.08 -17.75
CA PRO A 170 -10.23 0.62 -19.05
C PRO A 170 -9.24 1.67 -19.56
N GLU A 171 -8.69 2.50 -18.67
CA GLU A 171 -7.70 3.51 -19.06
C GLU A 171 -6.37 2.86 -19.49
N VAL A 172 -5.93 1.81 -18.78
CA VAL A 172 -4.76 1.00 -19.19
C VAL A 172 -5.00 0.32 -20.55
N THR A 173 -6.18 -0.28 -20.76
CA THR A 173 -6.56 -0.86 -22.05
C THR A 173 -6.56 0.20 -23.16
N ARG A 174 -7.12 1.38 -22.91
CA ARG A 174 -7.19 2.47 -23.89
C ARG A 174 -5.80 2.93 -24.34
N ARG A 175 -4.90 3.14 -23.38
CA ARG A 175 -3.54 3.65 -23.61
C ARG A 175 -2.60 2.61 -24.21
N TYR A 176 -2.60 1.40 -23.67
CA TYR A 176 -1.55 0.40 -23.96
C TYR A 176 -2.07 -0.85 -24.68
N LYS A 177 -3.36 -0.88 -25.04
CA LYS A 177 -4.00 -1.97 -25.80
C LYS A 177 -3.89 -3.33 -25.10
N VAL A 178 -3.81 -3.32 -23.77
CA VAL A 178 -3.85 -4.54 -22.96
C VAL A 178 -5.28 -5.08 -22.96
N LYS A 179 -5.42 -6.36 -23.29
CA LYS A 179 -6.66 -7.12 -23.07
C LYS A 179 -6.48 -7.92 -21.79
N PHE A 180 -7.24 -7.60 -20.76
CA PHE A 180 -7.18 -8.33 -19.49
C PHE A 180 -8.02 -9.60 -19.55
N THR A 181 -7.57 -10.63 -18.85
CA THR A 181 -8.36 -11.85 -18.65
C THR A 181 -9.62 -11.58 -17.83
N THR A 182 -10.70 -12.30 -18.13
CA THR A 182 -11.91 -12.36 -17.30
C THR A 182 -11.90 -13.56 -16.35
N ASP A 183 -10.93 -14.48 -16.49
CA ASP A 183 -10.75 -15.59 -15.56
C ASP A 183 -10.21 -15.06 -14.23
N PRO A 184 -10.93 -15.19 -13.10
CA PRO A 184 -10.46 -14.75 -11.79
C PRO A 184 -9.16 -15.43 -11.37
N GLU A 185 -8.84 -16.61 -11.94
CA GLU A 185 -7.57 -17.26 -11.68
C GLU A 185 -6.37 -16.52 -12.32
N GLY A 186 -6.59 -15.67 -13.31
CA GLY A 186 -5.55 -14.83 -13.88
C GLY A 186 -5.46 -13.43 -13.26
N ARG A 187 -6.16 -13.18 -12.15
CA ARG A 187 -6.34 -11.83 -11.59
C ARG A 187 -5.90 -11.78 -10.13
N ALA A 188 -4.89 -10.97 -9.88
CA ALA A 188 -4.27 -10.81 -8.56
C ALA A 188 -4.35 -9.37 -8.05
N THR A 189 -4.35 -9.22 -6.73
CA THR A 189 -4.21 -7.94 -6.03
C THR A 189 -3.08 -8.05 -5.00
N MET A 190 -2.39 -6.94 -4.76
CA MET A 190 -1.31 -6.87 -3.79
C MET A 190 -1.29 -5.51 -3.10
N GLY A 191 -0.92 -5.49 -1.83
CA GLY A 191 -0.50 -4.27 -1.16
C GLY A 191 0.16 -4.54 0.17
N ALA A 192 0.58 -3.46 0.82
CA ALA A 192 1.08 -3.47 2.19
C ALA A 192 0.31 -2.49 3.08
N SER A 193 0.23 -2.74 4.40
CA SER A 193 -0.51 -1.87 5.33
C SER A 193 -1.98 -1.70 4.87
N SER A 194 -2.49 -0.47 4.74
CA SER A 194 -3.84 -0.22 4.21
C SER A 194 -4.00 -0.75 2.78
N GLY A 195 -2.94 -0.72 1.97
CA GLY A 195 -2.98 -1.32 0.63
C GLY A 195 -3.23 -2.84 0.65
N ALA A 196 -2.80 -3.53 1.70
CA ALA A 196 -3.10 -4.94 1.92
C ALA A 196 -4.59 -5.13 2.28
N ALA A 197 -5.14 -4.27 3.15
CA ALA A 197 -6.57 -4.25 3.45
C ALA A 197 -7.42 -4.00 2.18
N ALA A 198 -7.00 -3.06 1.32
CA ALA A 198 -7.64 -2.80 0.03
C ALA A 198 -7.58 -4.03 -0.90
N ALA A 199 -6.40 -4.63 -1.06
CA ALA A 199 -6.19 -5.82 -1.90
C ALA A 199 -7.07 -7.00 -1.45
N PHE A 200 -7.15 -7.25 -0.14
CA PHE A 200 -8.02 -8.28 0.43
C PHE A 200 -9.50 -7.94 0.25
N THR A 201 -9.89 -6.70 0.53
CA THR A 201 -11.27 -6.21 0.36
C THR A 201 -11.75 -6.38 -1.08
N MET A 202 -10.88 -6.15 -2.06
CA MET A 202 -11.23 -6.36 -3.46
C MET A 202 -11.68 -7.80 -3.74
N ALA A 203 -10.91 -8.76 -3.27
CA ALA A 203 -11.20 -10.18 -3.50
C ALA A 203 -12.31 -10.71 -2.56
N TRP A 204 -12.49 -10.11 -1.39
CA TRP A 204 -13.59 -10.43 -0.47
C TRP A 204 -14.95 -10.09 -1.08
N PHE A 205 -15.11 -8.89 -1.62
CA PHE A 205 -16.38 -8.44 -2.22
C PHE A 205 -16.57 -8.92 -3.66
N HIS A 206 -15.48 -9.23 -4.37
CA HIS A 206 -15.52 -9.71 -5.76
C HIS A 206 -14.66 -10.96 -6.01
N PRO A 207 -14.96 -12.11 -5.37
CA PRO A 207 -14.25 -13.37 -5.61
C PRO A 207 -14.46 -13.95 -7.02
N GLU A 208 -15.44 -13.43 -7.77
CA GLU A 208 -15.65 -13.70 -9.19
C GLU A 208 -14.71 -12.89 -10.10
N LEU A 209 -14.07 -11.83 -9.57
CA LEU A 209 -13.09 -11.01 -10.29
C LEU A 209 -11.66 -11.28 -9.83
N TYR A 210 -11.41 -11.41 -8.53
CA TYR A 210 -10.05 -11.57 -7.98
C TYR A 210 -9.98 -12.76 -7.04
N ARG A 211 -9.04 -13.69 -7.28
CA ARG A 211 -8.84 -14.88 -6.44
C ARG A 211 -7.43 -15.05 -5.88
N ARG A 212 -6.50 -14.17 -6.27
CA ARG A 212 -5.12 -14.16 -5.80
C ARG A 212 -4.87 -12.87 -5.04
N VAL A 213 -4.42 -12.97 -3.80
CA VAL A 213 -4.18 -11.81 -2.94
C VAL A 213 -2.84 -11.97 -2.25
N LEU A 214 -1.96 -10.98 -2.41
CA LEU A 214 -0.73 -10.84 -1.62
C LEU A 214 -0.93 -9.69 -0.62
N SER A 215 -0.94 -9.99 0.68
CA SER A 215 -1.34 -9.03 1.71
C SER A 215 -0.28 -8.84 2.79
N TYR A 216 0.71 -7.97 2.56
CA TYR A 216 1.81 -7.74 3.49
C TYR A 216 1.42 -6.80 4.65
N SER A 217 1.61 -7.21 5.90
CA SER A 217 1.39 -6.37 7.10
C SER A 217 0.06 -5.59 7.07
N GLY A 218 -1.04 -6.27 6.74
CA GLY A 218 -2.32 -5.62 6.46
C GLY A 218 -2.91 -4.88 7.66
N THR A 219 -3.41 -3.66 7.42
CA THR A 219 -4.10 -2.84 8.42
C THR A 219 -5.51 -3.38 8.67
N TYR A 220 -5.62 -4.53 9.34
CA TYR A 220 -6.91 -5.15 9.67
C TYR A 220 -7.51 -4.60 10.96
N VAL A 221 -7.50 -3.28 11.12
CA VAL A 221 -8.03 -2.56 12.28
C VAL A 221 -9.03 -1.49 11.84
N ASN A 222 -9.61 -0.77 12.79
CA ASN A 222 -10.55 0.31 12.49
C ASN A 222 -9.81 1.58 11.98
N GLN A 223 -9.52 1.63 10.68
CA GLN A 223 -8.96 2.79 9.96
C GLN A 223 -9.93 3.42 8.95
N GLN A 224 -11.12 2.85 8.78
CA GLN A 224 -12.11 3.31 7.82
C GLN A 224 -12.56 4.76 8.09
N TRP A 225 -12.74 5.53 7.02
CA TRP A 225 -13.41 6.83 7.04
C TRP A 225 -14.02 7.16 5.66
N PRO A 226 -15.26 7.68 5.56
CA PRO A 226 -16.21 7.92 6.65
C PRO A 226 -16.68 6.62 7.31
N GLU A 227 -17.22 6.74 8.52
CA GLU A 227 -17.81 5.61 9.24
C GLU A 227 -18.94 4.96 8.42
N ASN A 228 -19.04 3.64 8.49
CA ASN A 228 -20.05 2.87 7.80
C ASN A 228 -20.76 1.95 8.79
N ASN A 229 -22.07 2.12 8.94
CA ASN A 229 -22.89 1.33 9.87
C ASN A 229 -22.92 -0.17 9.54
N ARG A 230 -22.57 -0.58 8.31
CA ARG A 230 -22.46 -2.00 7.93
C ARG A 230 -21.16 -2.64 8.40
N THR A 231 -20.11 -1.82 8.56
CA THR A 231 -18.77 -2.22 8.97
C THR A 231 -18.23 -1.23 10.00
N PRO A 232 -18.91 -1.08 11.17
CA PRO A 232 -18.59 -0.04 12.14
C PRO A 232 -17.16 -0.11 12.70
N HIS A 233 -16.52 -1.29 12.65
CA HIS A 233 -15.15 -1.49 13.10
C HIS A 233 -14.11 -1.49 11.95
N GLY A 234 -14.48 -1.05 10.75
CA GLY A 234 -13.57 -1.02 9.59
C GLY A 234 -13.04 -2.42 9.27
N ALA A 235 -11.76 -2.56 8.93
CA ALA A 235 -11.19 -3.85 8.56
C ALA A 235 -11.11 -4.86 9.73
N TRP A 236 -11.30 -4.42 10.98
CA TRP A 236 -11.46 -5.35 12.11
C TRP A 236 -12.71 -6.24 11.97
N GLU A 237 -13.70 -5.79 11.19
CA GLU A 237 -14.91 -6.57 10.89
C GLU A 237 -14.60 -7.91 10.24
N TYR A 238 -13.49 -8.04 9.50
CA TYR A 238 -13.08 -9.33 8.93
C TYR A 238 -12.92 -10.39 10.01
N HIS A 239 -12.19 -10.05 11.07
CA HIS A 239 -11.93 -10.96 12.19
C HIS A 239 -13.13 -11.09 13.12
N GLU A 240 -13.83 -9.99 13.37
CA GLU A 240 -14.90 -9.99 14.36
C GLU A 240 -16.18 -10.66 13.86
N ASN A 241 -16.62 -10.33 12.64
CA ASN A 241 -17.97 -10.64 12.15
C ASN A 241 -18.00 -11.26 10.74
N LEU A 242 -17.32 -10.67 9.75
CA LEU A 242 -17.51 -11.00 8.33
C LEU A 242 -17.07 -12.43 8.01
N ILE A 243 -15.89 -12.86 8.48
CA ILE A 243 -15.42 -14.24 8.25
C ILE A 243 -16.32 -15.25 8.96
N LYS A 244 -16.74 -14.97 10.20
CA LYS A 244 -17.61 -15.87 10.98
C LYS A 244 -18.99 -16.05 10.35
N ARG A 245 -19.51 -15.00 9.71
CA ARG A 245 -20.83 -15.00 9.06
C ARG A 245 -20.79 -15.47 7.62
N ALA A 246 -19.60 -15.57 7.01
CA ALA A 246 -19.47 -16.04 5.64
C ALA A 246 -19.94 -17.49 5.54
N VAL A 247 -20.80 -17.77 4.55
CA VAL A 247 -21.16 -19.15 4.22
C VAL A 247 -19.89 -19.86 3.77
N ARG A 248 -19.60 -21.03 4.36
CA ARG A 248 -18.42 -21.83 4.02
C ARG A 248 -18.41 -22.10 2.51
N GLY A 249 -17.36 -21.66 1.82
CA GLY A 249 -17.22 -21.76 0.36
C GLY A 249 -17.80 -20.60 -0.48
N ALA A 250 -18.44 -19.60 0.13
CA ALA A 250 -18.88 -18.40 -0.59
C ALA A 250 -17.71 -17.51 -1.05
N VAL A 251 -16.60 -17.55 -0.32
CA VAL A 251 -15.34 -16.93 -0.69
C VAL A 251 -14.28 -18.01 -0.69
N VAL A 252 -13.84 -18.41 -1.89
CA VAL A 252 -12.76 -19.39 -2.08
C VAL A 252 -11.51 -18.64 -2.49
N PHE A 253 -10.66 -18.33 -1.51
CA PHE A 253 -9.29 -17.94 -1.78
C PHE A 253 -8.48 -19.21 -2.04
N ARG A 254 -7.88 -19.33 -3.21
CA ARG A 254 -6.79 -20.30 -3.39
C ARG A 254 -5.51 -19.62 -2.95
N PRO A 255 -4.73 -20.20 -2.03
CA PRO A 255 -3.53 -19.56 -1.54
C PRO A 255 -2.48 -19.52 -2.66
N LEU A 256 -2.47 -18.43 -3.42
CA LEU A 256 -1.24 -17.88 -3.96
C LEU A 256 -0.77 -16.83 -2.95
N LEU A 257 -0.42 -17.33 -1.75
CA LEU A 257 0.21 -16.59 -0.64
C LEU A 257 -0.54 -15.35 -0.10
N VAL A 258 -1.56 -15.54 0.74
CA VAL A 258 -1.91 -14.50 1.73
C VAL A 258 -0.80 -14.48 2.78
N HIS A 259 0.30 -13.77 2.52
CA HIS A 259 1.35 -13.56 3.52
C HIS A 259 0.94 -12.44 4.47
N VAL A 260 0.11 -12.72 5.48
CA VAL A 260 -0.07 -11.81 6.62
C VAL A 260 1.21 -11.84 7.45
N GLY A 261 2.25 -11.16 6.99
CA GLY A 261 3.47 -10.93 7.75
C GLY A 261 3.32 -9.66 8.57
N ALA A 262 3.09 -9.78 9.87
CA ALA A 262 3.49 -8.74 10.82
C ALA A 262 4.97 -8.97 11.13
N GLY A 263 5.80 -7.93 11.08
CA GLY A 263 7.22 -8.08 11.45
C GLY A 263 7.33 -8.59 12.89
N VAL A 264 8.44 -9.26 13.25
CA VAL A 264 8.66 -9.76 14.63
C VAL A 264 8.71 -8.62 15.67
N ALA A 265 8.82 -7.37 15.21
CA ALA A 265 8.73 -6.15 16.02
C ALA A 265 7.29 -5.57 16.14
N GLU A 266 6.31 -6.16 15.46
CA GLU A 266 4.90 -5.84 15.58
C GLU A 266 4.24 -6.90 16.46
N HIS A 267 3.53 -6.48 17.51
CA HIS A 267 2.86 -7.42 18.42
C HIS A 267 1.98 -8.41 17.64
N PRO A 268 2.05 -9.72 17.89
CA PRO A 268 1.56 -10.73 16.95
C PRO A 268 0.03 -10.73 16.87
N ALA A 269 -0.49 -10.57 15.65
CA ALA A 269 -1.86 -10.93 15.30
C ALA A 269 -1.89 -12.33 14.67
N VAL A 270 -2.52 -13.24 15.40
CA VAL A 270 -3.14 -14.54 15.06
C VAL A 270 -2.92 -15.08 13.63
N GLU A 271 -2.33 -16.27 13.57
CA GLU A 271 -2.25 -17.15 12.41
C GLU A 271 -3.66 -17.56 11.93
N LEU A 272 -4.02 -17.20 10.70
CA LEU A 272 -5.28 -17.61 10.08
C LEU A 272 -5.16 -19.07 9.62
N GLY A 273 -5.46 -20.01 10.52
CA GLY A 273 -5.71 -21.40 10.17
C GLY A 273 -6.95 -21.51 9.27
N MET A 274 -6.73 -21.75 7.98
CA MET A 274 -7.78 -22.18 7.06
C MET A 274 -7.70 -23.71 6.91
N GLU A 275 -8.54 -24.44 7.64
CA GLU A 275 -8.85 -25.87 7.40
C GLU A 275 -10.04 -26.05 6.42
#